data_AF-A0A2G9LW75-F1
#
_entry.id   AF-A0A2G9LW75-F1
#
_cell.length_a   1.000
_cell.length_b   1.000
_cell.length_c   1.000
_cell.angle_alpha   90.00
_cell.angle_beta   90.00
_cell.angle_gamma   90.00
#
_symmetry.space_group_name_H-M   'P 1'
#
loop_
_entity.id
_entity.type
_entity.pdbx_description
1 polymer ?
#
loop_
_entity_poly.entity_id
_entity_poly.type
_entity_poly.pdbx_seq_one_letter_code
_entity_poly.pdbx_strand_id
1 'polypeptide(L)'
;MAIGDLQVIENLKEKGDLWSSIFRLQYQAFCNLARASMWLDNMTTENDQALFAYLCLKHPELDLDWGFFEKVRVKNEALQSNDQPMDKKEWKSIELQAMLYINAIKRHIEERIN
;
A
#
# COMPACT_ATOMS: atom_id res chain seq x y z
N MET A 1 -17.70 26.92 -20.15
CA MET A 1 -17.57 25.58 -19.55
C MET A 1 -16.13 25.10 -19.72
N ALA A 2 -15.12 25.83 -19.20
CA ALA A 2 -13.71 25.48 -19.43
C ALA A 2 -12.74 26.11 -18.39
N ILE A 3 -13.05 27.29 -17.84
CA ILE A 3 -12.18 27.96 -16.86
C ILE A 3 -12.34 27.34 -15.46
N GLY A 4 -13.57 26.95 -15.09
CA GLY A 4 -13.84 26.29 -13.81
C GLY A 4 -13.17 24.91 -13.68
N ASP A 5 -13.12 24.14 -14.77
CA ASP A 5 -12.55 22.80 -14.76
C ASP A 5 -11.01 22.82 -14.68
N LEU A 6 -10.36 23.81 -15.31
CA LEU A 6 -8.90 24.01 -15.18
C LEU A 6 -8.50 24.48 -13.79
N GLN A 7 -9.30 25.32 -13.15
CA GLN A 7 -9.04 25.81 -11.80
C GLN A 7 -9.28 24.72 -10.73
N VAL A 8 -10.20 23.78 -10.99
CA VAL A 8 -10.35 22.54 -10.21
C VAL A 8 -9.12 21.63 -10.38
N ILE A 9 -8.59 21.49 -11.60
CA ILE A 9 -7.37 20.71 -11.86
C ILE A 9 -6.12 21.33 -11.21
N GLU A 10 -5.99 22.66 -11.22
CA GLU A 10 -4.92 23.36 -10.49
C GLU A 10 -5.06 23.19 -8.97
N ASN A 11 -6.27 23.29 -8.42
CA ASN A 11 -6.53 23.05 -7.00
C ASN A 11 -6.26 21.58 -6.58
N LEU A 12 -6.54 20.60 -7.44
CA LEU A 12 -6.23 19.18 -7.20
C LEU A 12 -4.72 18.89 -7.24
N LYS A 13 -3.97 19.63 -8.06
CA LYS A 13 -2.50 19.52 -8.13
C LYS A 13 -1.79 20.14 -6.92
N GLU A 14 -2.39 21.13 -6.26
CA GLU A 14 -1.69 21.93 -5.24
C GLU A 14 -1.78 21.40 -3.80
N LYS A 15 -2.67 20.45 -3.45
CA LYS A 15 -2.80 20.01 -2.05
C LYS A 15 -3.08 18.51 -1.90
N GLY A 16 -2.02 17.71 -1.77
CA GLY A 16 -2.07 16.37 -1.15
C GLY A 16 -2.79 15.24 -1.90
N ASP A 17 -3.58 15.51 -2.94
CA ASP A 17 -4.44 14.49 -3.56
C ASP A 17 -3.67 13.47 -4.42
N LEU A 18 -2.68 13.92 -5.20
CA LEU A 18 -1.85 13.01 -6.02
C LEU A 18 -1.09 11.99 -5.17
N TRP A 19 -0.39 12.46 -4.12
CA TRP A 19 0.43 11.58 -3.28
C TRP A 19 -0.45 10.64 -2.43
N SER A 20 -1.61 11.13 -2.00
CA SER A 20 -2.62 10.29 -1.32
C SER A 20 -3.14 9.20 -2.26
N SER A 21 -3.39 9.54 -3.53
CA SER A 21 -3.82 8.60 -4.56
C SER A 21 -2.74 7.54 -4.86
N ILE A 22 -1.49 7.96 -5.04
CA ILE A 22 -0.35 7.05 -5.23
C ILE A 22 -0.21 6.09 -4.05
N PHE A 23 -0.29 6.63 -2.83
CA PHE A 23 -0.24 5.83 -1.61
C PHE A 23 -1.36 4.80 -1.54
N ARG A 24 -2.62 5.20 -1.79
CA ARG A 24 -3.77 4.29 -1.78
C ARG A 24 -3.62 3.15 -2.79
N LEU A 25 -3.14 3.45 -4.00
CA LEU A 25 -2.86 2.43 -5.02
C LEU A 25 -1.76 1.46 -4.57
N GLN A 26 -0.70 1.97 -3.94
CA GLN A 26 0.36 1.14 -3.38
C GLN A 26 -0.15 0.25 -2.24
N TYR A 27 -0.95 0.80 -1.33
CA TYR A 27 -1.57 0.03 -0.25
C TYR A 27 -2.48 -1.08 -0.79
N GLN A 28 -3.31 -0.77 -1.79
CA GLN A 28 -4.14 -1.78 -2.44
C GLN A 28 -3.30 -2.88 -3.11
N ALA A 29 -2.18 -2.52 -3.73
CA ALA A 29 -1.25 -3.50 -4.29
C ALA A 29 -0.68 -4.43 -3.21
N PHE A 30 -0.33 -3.90 -2.03
CA PHE A 30 0.08 -4.74 -0.90
C PHE A 30 -1.02 -5.71 -0.49
N CYS A 31 -2.25 -5.25 -0.30
CA CYS A 31 -3.34 -6.14 0.10
C CYS A 31 -3.60 -7.22 -0.95
N ASN A 32 -3.58 -6.87 -2.24
CA ASN A 32 -3.81 -7.85 -3.31
C ASN A 32 -2.70 -8.91 -3.39
N LEU A 33 -1.43 -8.49 -3.27
CA LEU A 33 -0.29 -9.40 -3.29
C LEU A 33 -0.27 -10.30 -2.04
N ALA A 34 -0.53 -9.74 -0.86
CA ALA A 34 -0.58 -10.52 0.37
C ALA A 34 -1.74 -11.54 0.34
N ARG A 35 -2.92 -11.17 -0.20
CA ARG A 35 -4.04 -12.10 -0.42
C ARG A 35 -3.66 -13.22 -1.39
N ALA A 36 -3.01 -12.89 -2.51
CA ALA A 36 -2.55 -13.89 -3.45
C ALA A 36 -1.55 -14.88 -2.81
N SER A 37 -0.61 -14.37 -2.00
CA SER A 37 0.31 -15.21 -1.23
C SER A 37 -0.42 -16.16 -0.28
N MET A 38 -1.39 -15.65 0.48
CA MET A 38 -2.22 -16.46 1.39
C MET A 38 -3.02 -17.53 0.66
N TRP A 39 -3.58 -17.20 -0.51
CA TRP A 39 -4.32 -18.17 -1.31
C TRP A 39 -3.45 -19.33 -1.77
N LEU A 40 -2.19 -19.09 -2.12
CA LEU A 40 -1.24 -20.17 -2.45
C LEU A 40 -0.97 -21.09 -1.25
N ASP A 41 -1.18 -20.61 -0.01
CA ASP A 41 -1.12 -21.41 1.21
C ASP A 41 -2.45 -22.05 1.61
N ASN A 42 -3.50 -21.92 0.79
CA ASN A 42 -4.87 -22.30 1.12
C ASN A 42 -5.45 -21.59 2.36
N MET A 43 -5.03 -20.34 2.60
CA MET A 43 -5.49 -19.49 3.69
C MET A 43 -6.24 -18.26 3.16
N THR A 44 -7.19 -17.72 3.91
CA THR A 44 -7.94 -16.50 3.55
C THR A 44 -8.19 -15.61 4.77
N THR A 45 -8.37 -14.31 4.53
CA THR A 45 -8.82 -13.34 5.53
C THR A 45 -9.42 -12.11 4.85
N GLU A 46 -10.42 -11.51 5.47
CA GLU A 46 -10.99 -10.21 5.08
C GLU A 46 -10.36 -9.04 5.85
N ASN A 47 -9.52 -9.32 6.85
CA ASN A 47 -8.89 -8.31 7.70
C ASN A 47 -7.46 -8.00 7.21
N ASP A 48 -7.22 -6.77 6.76
CA ASP A 48 -5.91 -6.29 6.27
C ASP A 48 -4.80 -6.36 7.35
N GLN A 49 -5.12 -6.13 8.63
CA GLN A 49 -4.16 -6.27 9.71
C GLN A 49 -3.69 -7.74 9.85
N ALA A 50 -4.64 -8.67 9.81
CA ALA A 50 -4.35 -10.10 9.84
C ALA A 50 -3.60 -10.55 8.58
N LEU A 51 -3.88 -9.92 7.44
CA LEU A 51 -3.25 -10.19 6.16
C LEU A 51 -1.73 -9.92 6.19
N PHE A 52 -1.33 -8.75 6.67
CA PHE A 52 0.10 -8.40 6.76
C PHE A 52 0.82 -9.14 7.88
N ALA A 53 0.15 -9.36 9.01
CA ALA A 53 0.71 -10.14 10.12
C ALA A 53 0.97 -11.59 9.67
N TYR A 54 0.03 -12.20 8.94
CA TYR A 54 0.20 -13.52 8.35
C TYR A 54 1.46 -13.57 7.48
N LEU A 55 1.59 -12.61 6.56
CA LEU A 55 2.67 -12.60 5.59
C LEU A 55 4.04 -12.50 6.28
N CYS A 56 4.17 -11.64 7.29
CA CYS A 56 5.42 -11.52 8.07
C CYS A 56 5.74 -12.78 8.88
N LEU A 57 4.73 -13.47 9.43
CA LEU A 57 4.92 -14.65 10.27
C LEU A 57 5.16 -15.93 9.47
N LYS A 58 4.52 -16.08 8.31
CA LYS A 58 4.56 -17.30 7.50
C LYS A 58 5.64 -17.29 6.43
N HIS A 59 6.08 -16.10 6.03
CA HIS A 59 7.13 -15.93 5.04
C HIS A 59 8.28 -15.08 5.58
N PRO A 60 8.95 -15.51 6.67
CA PRO A 60 10.09 -14.77 7.25
C PRO A 60 11.25 -14.60 6.26
N GLU A 61 11.35 -15.46 5.24
CA GLU A 61 12.33 -15.35 4.15
C GLU A 61 12.18 -14.09 3.30
N LEU A 62 11.01 -13.43 3.34
CA LEU A 62 10.76 -12.20 2.59
C LEU A 62 11.29 -10.94 3.31
N ASP A 63 11.82 -11.09 4.53
CA ASP A 63 12.39 -10.01 5.35
C ASP A 63 11.45 -8.79 5.47
N LEU A 64 10.17 -9.09 5.66
CA LEU A 64 9.12 -8.10 5.78
C LEU A 64 9.00 -7.62 7.23
N ASP A 65 8.89 -6.31 7.39
CA ASP A 65 8.72 -5.69 8.71
C ASP A 65 7.24 -5.42 9.01
N TRP A 66 6.77 -6.00 10.12
CA TRP A 66 5.44 -5.72 10.65
C TRP A 66 5.26 -4.23 11.00
N GLY A 67 6.30 -3.59 11.55
CA GLY A 67 6.23 -2.17 11.94
C GLY A 67 5.94 -1.25 10.75
N PHE A 68 6.56 -1.55 9.61
CA PHE A 68 6.27 -0.89 8.34
C PHE A 68 4.82 -1.07 7.90
N PHE A 69 4.30 -2.29 7.87
CA PHE A 69 2.92 -2.53 7.43
C PHE A 69 1.89 -1.88 8.34
N GLU A 70 2.10 -1.93 9.65
CA GLU A 70 1.21 -1.27 10.61
C GLU A 70 1.20 0.25 10.41
N LYS A 71 2.37 0.87 10.17
CA LYS A 71 2.48 2.30 9.85
C LYS A 71 1.68 2.65 8.60
N VAL A 72 1.80 1.86 7.53
CA VAL A 72 1.08 2.11 6.27
C VAL A 72 -0.43 1.86 6.45
N ARG A 73 -0.84 0.83 7.19
CA ARG A 73 -2.25 0.54 7.51
C ARG A 73 -2.91 1.72 8.23
N VAL A 74 -2.28 2.21 9.31
CA VAL A 74 -2.78 3.36 10.08
C VAL A 74 -2.86 4.62 9.22
N LYS A 75 -1.86 4.88 8.36
CA LYS A 75 -1.91 6.03 7.42
C LYS A 75 -3.04 5.87 6.41
N ASN A 76 -3.31 4.66 5.90
CA ASN A 76 -4.43 4.41 5.00
C ASN A 76 -5.78 4.66 5.67
N GLU A 77 -5.95 4.25 6.93
CA GLU A 77 -7.16 4.55 7.72
C GLU A 77 -7.35 6.06 7.90
N ALA A 78 -6.30 6.79 8.28
CA ALA A 78 -6.36 8.25 8.43
C ALA A 78 -6.60 8.99 7.10
N LEU A 79 -6.19 8.40 5.97
CA LEU A 79 -6.51 8.91 4.65
C LEU A 79 -7.97 8.68 4.26
N GLN A 80 -8.60 7.60 4.72
CA GLN A 80 -10.02 7.32 4.42
C GLN A 80 -10.95 8.28 5.17
N SER A 81 -10.58 8.69 6.38
CA SER A 81 -11.31 9.72 7.13
C SER A 81 -11.04 11.16 6.64
N ASN A 82 -10.19 11.34 5.62
CA ASN A 82 -9.68 12.63 5.14
C ASN A 82 -8.96 13.47 6.22
N ASP A 83 -8.52 12.85 7.32
CA ASP A 83 -7.91 13.56 8.44
C ASP A 83 -6.44 13.93 8.17
N GLN A 84 -5.72 13.10 7.40
CA GLN A 84 -4.28 13.25 7.19
C GLN A 84 -3.87 12.92 5.75
N PRO A 85 -3.95 13.88 4.80
CA PRO A 85 -3.47 13.69 3.44
C PRO A 85 -1.99 13.29 3.44
N MET A 86 -1.59 12.53 2.42
CA MET A 86 -0.20 12.17 2.18
C MET A 86 0.50 13.33 1.49
N ASP A 87 1.61 13.78 2.02
CA ASP A 87 2.48 14.72 1.33
C ASP A 87 3.65 14.01 0.60
N LYS A 88 4.36 14.77 -0.24
CA LYS A 88 5.50 14.25 -1.01
C LYS A 88 6.62 13.73 -0.11
N LYS A 89 6.91 14.41 1.00
CA LYS A 89 8.00 14.07 1.92
C LYS A 89 7.68 12.78 2.67
N GLU A 90 6.46 12.62 3.16
CA GLU A 90 5.94 11.40 3.75
C GLU A 90 6.03 10.24 2.74
N TRP A 91 5.54 10.43 1.51
CA TRP A 91 5.65 9.45 0.43
C TRP A 91 7.09 9.02 0.19
N LYS A 92 8.00 9.99 -0.02
CA LYS A 92 9.41 9.71 -0.27
C LYS A 92 10.11 9.01 0.90
N SER A 93 9.60 9.15 2.12
CA SER A 93 10.16 8.44 3.28
C SER A 93 9.88 6.94 3.30
N ILE A 94 8.84 6.47 2.59
CA ILE A 94 8.44 5.05 2.56
C ILE A 94 8.59 4.40 1.19
N GLU A 95 8.70 5.19 0.12
CA GLU A 95 8.68 4.73 -1.28
C GLU A 95 9.63 3.57 -1.55
N LEU A 96 10.91 3.69 -1.14
CA LEU A 96 11.92 2.68 -1.40
C LEU A 96 11.58 1.34 -0.72
N GLN A 97 11.31 1.36 0.59
CA GLN A 97 10.98 0.15 1.34
C GLN A 97 9.70 -0.50 0.79
N ALA A 98 8.72 0.33 0.43
CA ALA A 98 7.49 -0.16 -0.14
C ALA A 98 7.70 -0.88 -1.48
N MET A 99 8.54 -0.33 -2.36
CA MET A 99 8.91 -0.96 -3.63
C MET A 99 9.67 -2.27 -3.43
N LEU A 100 10.58 -2.32 -2.47
CA LEU A 100 11.33 -3.53 -2.14
C LEU A 100 10.39 -4.65 -1.68
N TYR A 101 9.43 -4.34 -0.81
CA TYR A 101 8.46 -5.32 -0.30
C TYR A 101 7.50 -5.80 -1.40
N ILE A 102 6.98 -4.90 -2.24
CA ILE A 102 6.16 -5.29 -3.39
C ILE A 102 6.94 -6.28 -4.28
N ASN A 103 8.20 -5.98 -4.58
CA ASN A 103 9.02 -6.84 -5.43
C ASN A 103 9.41 -8.17 -4.75
N ALA A 104 9.56 -8.20 -3.42
CA ALA A 104 9.79 -9.43 -2.68
C ALA A 104 8.56 -10.36 -2.75
N ILE A 105 7.37 -9.82 -2.47
CA ILE A 105 6.13 -10.59 -2.48
C ILE A 105 5.78 -11.07 -3.90
N LYS A 106 6.00 -10.23 -4.92
CA LYS A 106 5.81 -10.63 -6.32
C LYS A 106 6.70 -11.81 -6.69
N ARG A 107 8.00 -11.74 -6.40
CA ARG A 107 8.94 -12.84 -6.67
C ARG A 107 8.52 -14.12 -5.95
N HIS A 108 8.15 -14.02 -4.68
CA HIS A 108 7.62 -15.15 -3.91
C HIS A 108 6.42 -15.82 -4.60
N ILE A 109 5.46 -15.03 -5.08
CA ILE A 109 4.29 -15.54 -5.79
C ILE A 109 4.69 -16.18 -7.11
N GLU A 110 5.55 -15.53 -7.89
CA GLU A 110 6.04 -16.02 -9.19
C GLU A 110 6.79 -17.36 -9.06
N GLU A 111 7.60 -17.51 -8.02
CA GLU A 111 8.34 -18.75 -7.71
C GLU A 111 7.43 -19.93 -7.33
N ARG A 112 6.18 -19.65 -6.93
CA ARG A 112 5.22 -20.66 -6.48
C ARG A 112 4.17 -21.03 -7.53
N ILE A 113 4.00 -20.20 -8.55
CA ILE A 113 3.06 -20.43 -9.66
C ILE A 113 3.78 -21.08 -10.85
N ASN A 114 5.09 -20.88 -10.99
CA ASN A 114 5.93 -21.54 -12.00
C ASN A 114 6.42 -22.90 -11.51
#